data_AF-A0A5N8UNJ2-F1
#
_entry.id   AF-A0A5N8UNJ2-F1
#
_cell.length_a   1.000
_cell.length_b   1.000
_cell.length_c   1.000
_cell.angle_alpha   90.00
_cell.angle_beta   90.00
_cell.angle_gamma   90.00
#
_symmetry.space_group_name_H-M   'P 1'
#
loop_
_entity.id
_entity.type
_entity.pdbx_description
1 polymer ?
#
loop_
_entity_poly.entity_id
_entity_poly.type
_entity_poly.pdbx_seq_one_letter_code
_entity_poly.pdbx_strand_id
1 'polypeptide(L)' 'MTIKPIKAESDNHVTLVHIEQLWEAQPNTQEGDELEVLVTLVQAFEEAHYPIDAPNSVKAIRFRMDQAGPENASCRQSFI' A
#
# COMPACT_ATOMS: atom_id res chain seq x y z
N MET A 1 23.24 0.03 -19.42
CA MET A 1 22.76 -0.91 -18.39
C MET A 1 21.70 -1.83 -19.01
N THR A 2 21.46 -3.03 -18.46
CA THR A 2 20.40 -3.93 -18.95
C THR A 2 19.27 -3.98 -17.94
N ILE A 3 18.23 -3.18 -18.17
CA ILE A 3 17.03 -3.14 -17.33
C ILE A 3 16.21 -4.41 -17.59
N LYS A 4 15.76 -5.07 -16.51
CA LYS A 4 14.96 -6.30 -16.57
C LYS A 4 13.61 -6.10 -15.89
N PRO A 5 12.54 -6.75 -16.38
CA PRO A 5 11.26 -6.74 -15.70
C PRO A 5 11.35 -7.47 -14.36
N ILE A 6 10.68 -6.94 -13.34
CA ILE A 6 10.56 -7.55 -12.01
C ILE A 6 9.45 -8.60 -12.08
N LYS A 7 9.78 -9.88 -11.84
CA LYS A 7 8.80 -10.98 -11.93
C LYS A 7 8.63 -11.75 -10.63
N ALA A 8 9.61 -11.67 -9.74
CA ALA A 8 9.60 -12.30 -8.43
C ALA A 8 9.95 -11.30 -7.33
N GLU A 9 9.58 -11.64 -6.09
CA GLU A 9 9.92 -10.85 -4.90
C GLU A 9 11.44 -10.68 -4.74
N SER A 10 12.24 -11.68 -5.12
CA SER A 10 13.71 -11.56 -5.13
C SER A 10 14.22 -10.51 -6.12
N ASP A 11 13.58 -10.38 -7.29
CA ASP A 11 13.93 -9.34 -8.25
C ASP A 11 13.57 -7.96 -7.70
N ASN A 12 12.45 -7.86 -6.99
CA ASN A 12 12.00 -6.63 -6.35
C ASN A 12 13.00 -6.21 -5.26
N HIS A 13 13.42 -7.13 -4.39
CA HIS A 13 14.41 -6.84 -3.34
C HIS A 13 15.76 -6.38 -3.91
N VAL A 14 16.27 -7.05 -4.95
CA VAL A 14 17.51 -6.63 -5.63
C VAL A 14 17.35 -5.25 -6.25
N THR A 15 16.19 -4.97 -6.85
CA THR A 15 15.90 -3.66 -7.44
C THR A 15 15.86 -2.56 -6.38
N LEU A 16 15.27 -2.83 -5.21
CA LEU A 16 15.23 -1.89 -4.09
C LEU A 16 16.63 -1.55 -3.57
N VAL A 17 17.51 -2.55 -3.39
CA VAL A 17 18.91 -2.31 -2.99
C VAL A 17 19.63 -1.45 -4.04
N HIS A 18 19.34 -1.65 -5.32
CA HIS A 18 19.94 -0.87 -6.38
C HIS A 18 19.43 0.59 -6.41
N ILE A 19 18.13 0.78 -6.16
CA ILE A 19 17.54 2.12 -5.97
C ILE A 19 18.22 2.86 -4.81
N GLU A 20 18.51 2.18 -3.69
CA GLU A 20 19.22 2.78 -2.55
C GLU A 20 20.61 3.30 -2.94
N GLN A 21 21.32 2.60 -3.83
CA GLN A 21 22.63 3.04 -4.33
C GLN A 21 22.55 4.27 -5.24
N LEU A 22 21.42 4.44 -5.92
CA LEU A 22 21.17 5.56 -6.85
C LEU A 22 20.41 6.71 -6.18
N TRP A 23 20.15 6.67 -4.87
CA TRP A 23 19.30 7.64 -4.19
C TRP A 23 19.82 9.09 -4.28
N GLU A 24 21.14 9.27 -4.34
CA GLU A 24 21.78 10.59 -4.50
C GLU A 24 22.02 11.00 -5.97
N ALA A 25 21.52 10.21 -6.93
CA ALA A 25 21.65 10.53 -8.35
C ALA A 25 20.98 11.86 -8.68
N GLN A 26 21.67 12.67 -9.48
CA GLN A 26 21.11 13.95 -9.92
C GLN A 26 20.10 13.73 -11.05
N PRO A 27 19.04 14.55 -11.12
CA PRO A 27 18.11 14.51 -12.23
C PRO A 27 18.80 14.88 -13.54
N ASN A 28 18.40 14.25 -14.64
CA ASN A 28 19.00 14.38 -15.98
C ASN A 28 20.45 13.84 -16.07
N THR A 29 20.85 12.95 -15.18
CA THR A 29 22.05 12.11 -15.37
C THR A 29 21.63 10.70 -15.73
N GLN A 30 22.57 9.91 -16.26
CA GLN A 30 22.30 8.51 -16.60
C GLN A 30 21.80 7.71 -15.38
N GLU A 31 22.35 7.99 -14.19
CA GLU A 31 21.93 7.41 -12.92
C GLU A 31 20.53 7.86 -12.51
N GLY A 32 20.18 9.13 -12.74
CA GLY A 32 18.85 9.66 -12.46
C GLY A 32 17.78 9.07 -13.37
N ASP A 33 18.06 8.97 -14.66
CA ASP A 33 17.18 8.31 -15.64
C ASP A 33 16.99 6.83 -15.30
N GLU A 34 18.04 6.16 -14.83
CA GLU A 34 17.99 4.78 -14.39
C GLU A 34 17.14 4.61 -13.12
N LEU A 35 17.33 5.48 -12.12
CA LEU A 35 16.52 5.51 -10.90
C LEU A 35 15.02 5.66 -11.23
N GLU A 36 14.66 6.58 -12.13
CA GLU A 36 13.28 6.82 -12.53
C GLU A 36 12.62 5.56 -13.12
N VAL A 37 13.35 4.84 -13.99
CA VAL A 37 12.85 3.60 -14.59
C VAL A 37 12.69 2.50 -13.54
N LEU A 38 13.65 2.33 -12.64
CA LEU A 38 13.62 1.28 -11.62
C LEU A 38 12.48 1.51 -10.62
N VAL A 39 12.27 2.74 -10.18
CA VAL A 39 11.15 3.11 -9.31
C VAL A 39 9.81 2.79 -9.98
N THR A 40 9.68 3.13 -11.28
CA THR A 40 8.47 2.82 -12.05
C THR A 40 8.20 1.31 -12.14
N LEU A 41 9.26 0.50 -12.32
CA LEU A 41 9.12 -0.96 -12.37
C LEU A 41 8.73 -1.56 -11.02
N VAL A 42 9.30 -1.06 -9.92
CA VAL A 42 8.94 -1.48 -8.55
C VAL A 42 7.48 -1.17 -8.27
N GLN A 43 7.03 0.05 -8.56
CA GLN A 43 5.64 0.44 -8.38
C GLN A 43 4.68 -0.47 -9.15
N ALA A 44 4.94 -0.70 -10.44
CA ALA A 44 4.09 -1.56 -11.26
C ALA A 44 4.05 -3.01 -10.75
N PHE A 45 5.16 -3.52 -10.22
CA PHE A 45 5.20 -4.84 -9.60
C PHE A 45 4.38 -4.89 -8.30
N GLU A 46 4.53 -3.89 -7.43
CA GLU A 46 3.83 -3.81 -6.15
C GLU A 46 2.33 -3.62 -6.32
N GLU A 47 1.88 -2.77 -7.26
CA GLU A 47 0.46 -2.60 -7.57
C GLU A 47 -0.19 -3.93 -8.02
N ALA A 48 0.56 -4.77 -8.75
CA ALA A 48 0.08 -6.07 -9.21
C ALA A 48 0.10 -7.15 -8.12
N HIS A 49 1.07 -7.13 -7.20
CA HIS A 49 1.28 -8.19 -6.20
C HIS A 49 0.67 -7.88 -4.83
N TYR A 50 0.63 -6.60 -4.46
CA TYR A 50 0.14 -6.09 -3.18
C TYR A 50 -0.96 -5.05 -3.42
N PRO A 51 -2.11 -5.44 -4.00
CA PRO A 51 -3.21 -4.53 -4.20
C PRO A 51 -3.65 -3.95 -2.85
N ILE A 52 -3.67 -2.62 -2.75
CA ILE A 52 -4.26 -1.96 -1.59
C ILE A 52 -5.78 -2.11 -1.73
N ASP A 53 -6.32 -3.15 -1.11
CA ASP A 53 -7.76 -3.28 -0.93
C ASP A 53 -8.24 -2.02 -0.20
N ALA A 54 -9.19 -1.30 -0.82
CA ALA A 54 -9.90 -0.24 -0.12
C ALA A 54 -10.39 -0.82 1.23
N PRO A 55 -10.26 -0.09 2.36
CA PRO A 55 -10.72 -0.59 3.63
C PRO A 55 -12.17 -1.00 3.44
N ASN A 56 -12.44 -2.31 3.49
CA ASN A 56 -13.78 -2.86 3.30
C ASN A 56 -14.70 -2.07 4.22
N SER A 57 -15.49 -1.16 3.66
CA SER A 57 -16.20 -0.12 4.43
C SER A 57 -17.14 -0.75 5.45
N VAL A 58 -17.59 -1.97 5.19
CA VAL A 58 -18.36 -2.83 6.09
C VAL A 58 -17.56 -3.26 7.34
N LYS A 59 -16.26 -3.56 7.24
CA LYS A 59 -15.38 -3.88 8.39
C LYS A 59 -15.19 -2.65 9.28
N ALA A 60 -15.01 -1.46 8.69
CA ALA A 60 -14.90 -0.20 9.43
C ALA A 60 -16.21 0.17 10.16
N ILE A 61 -17.38 -0.10 9.55
CA ILE A 61 -18.69 0.09 10.18
C ILE A 61 -18.89 -0.90 11.33
N ARG A 62 -18.55 -2.19 11.15
CA ARG A 62 -18.65 -3.20 12.22
C ARG A 62 -17.77 -2.89 13.42
N PHE A 63 -16.56 -2.36 13.20
CA PHE A 63 -15.70 -1.89 14.29
C PHE A 63 -16.37 -0.81 15.15
N ARG A 64 -17.15 0.10 14.54
CA ARG A 64 -17.93 1.11 15.27
C ARG A 64 -19.15 0.52 15.98
N MET A 65 -19.77 -0.52 15.42
CA MET A 65 -20.90 -1.21 16.06
C MET A 65 -20.47 -2.05 17.27
N ASP A 66 -19.27 -2.63 17.26
CA ASP A 66 -18.74 -3.45 18.36
C ASP A 66 -18.30 -2.60 19.57
N GLN A 67 -17.86 -1.35 19.31
CA GLN A 67 -17.52 -0.36 20.35
C GLN A 67 -18.75 0.29 21.00
N ALA A 68 -19.90 0.26 20.32
CA ALA A 68 -21.18 0.69 20.87
C ALA A 68 -21.89 -0.54 21.45
N GLY A 69 -21.55 -0.91 22.69
CA GLY A 69 -22.28 -1.96 23.41
C GLY A 69 -23.80 -1.72 23.43
N PRO A 70 -24.62 -2.73 23.73
CA PRO A 70 -26.09 -2.63 23.71
C PRO A 70 -26.62 -1.76 24.85
N GLU A 71 -26.39 -0.45 24.80
CA GLU A 71 -27.18 0.52 25.54
C GLU A 71 -28.49 0.69 24.77
N ASN A 72 -29.48 -0.15 25.08
CA ASN A 72 -30.92 0.10 24.91
C ASN A 72 -31.73 -1.01 25.61
N ALA A 73 -31.32 -1.38 26.84
CA ALA A 73 -32.22 -2.06 27.75
C ALA A 73 -32.99 -0.97 28.53
N SER A 74 -34.30 -0.96 28.35
CA SER A 74 -35.30 -0.14 29.06
C SER A 74 -35.59 1.25 28.49
N CYS A 75 -36.51 1.30 27.53
CA CYS A 75 -37.46 2.41 27.44
C CYS A 75 -38.88 1.84 27.44
N ARG A 76 -39.38 1.52 28.64
CA ARG A 76 -40.82 1.40 28.91
C ARG A 76 -41.23 2.59 29.77
N GLN A 77 -41.48 3.74 29.14
CA GLN A 77 -42.34 4.74 29.75
C GLN A 77 -43.78 4.27 29.52
N SER A 78 -44.31 3.49 30.47
CA SER A 78 -45.73 3.15 30.50
C SER A 78 -46.51 4.44 30.72
N PHE A 79 -47.36 4.75 29.76
CA PHE A 79 -48.36 5.81 29.81
C PHE A 79 -49.53 5.30 30.64
N ILE A 80 -49.58 5.64 31.94
CA ILE A 80 -50.82 5.91 32.71
C ILE A 80 -50.46 6.76 33.92
#